data_AF-A0A5S4H8T3-F1
#
_entry.id   AF-A0A5S4H8T3-F1
#
_cell.length_a   1.000
_cell.length_b   1.000
_cell.length_c   1.000
_cell.angle_alpha   90.00
_cell.angle_beta   90.00
_cell.angle_gamma   90.00
#
_symmetry.space_group_name_H-M   'P 1'
#
loop_
_entity.id
_entity.type
_entity.pdbx_description
1 polymer ?
#
loop_
_entity_poly.entity_id
_entity_poly.type
_entity_poly.pdbx_seq_one_letter_code
_entity_poly.pdbx_strand_id
1 'polypeptide(L)'
;MRAQIAANTRLATEDPVEMTAPARKAFLDRFEKQVDPDGVLAPDERARRAEAARKAYFAKLALASSKARAARAATRKSGGASDAA
;
A
#
# COMPACT_ATOMS: atom_id res chain seq x y z
N MET A 1 -3.02 -22.64 -1.06
CA MET A 1 -2.07 -23.48 -0.29
C MET A 1 -0.66 -23.48 -0.87
N ARG A 2 -0.43 -23.77 -2.17
CA ARG A 2 0.95 -23.83 -2.75
C ARG A 2 1.78 -22.55 -2.60
N ALA A 3 1.18 -21.38 -2.83
CA ALA A 3 1.88 -20.10 -2.70
C ALA A 3 2.36 -19.80 -1.27
N GLN A 4 1.57 -20.19 -0.25
CA GLN A 4 1.94 -20.01 1.15
C GLN A 4 3.08 -20.94 1.57
N ILE A 5 3.06 -22.20 1.11
CA ILE A 5 4.16 -23.15 1.36
C ILE A 5 5.45 -22.59 0.76
N ALA A 6 5.44 -22.19 -0.50
CA ALA A 6 6.61 -21.62 -1.17
C ALA A 6 7.13 -20.35 -0.47
N ALA A 7 6.24 -19.45 -0.04
CA ALA A 7 6.62 -18.25 0.69
C ALA A 7 7.27 -18.60 2.05
N ASN A 8 6.66 -19.48 2.84
CA ASN A 8 7.20 -19.88 4.14
C ASN A 8 8.52 -20.64 4.02
N THR A 9 8.67 -21.51 3.02
CA THR A 9 9.94 -22.20 2.73
C THR A 9 11.04 -21.21 2.41
N ARG A 10 10.76 -20.19 1.61
CA ARG A 10 11.73 -19.16 1.23
C ARG A 10 12.12 -18.25 2.41
N LEU A 11 11.14 -17.84 3.21
CA LEU A 11 11.36 -17.02 4.42
C LEU A 11 12.15 -17.77 5.50
N ALA A 12 12.15 -19.10 5.49
CA ALA A 12 12.94 -19.90 6.43
C ALA A 12 14.45 -19.87 6.12
N THR A 13 14.85 -19.46 4.92
CA THR A 13 16.25 -19.52 4.45
C THR A 13 16.82 -18.17 4.01
N GLU A 14 15.99 -17.23 3.57
CA GLU A 14 16.40 -15.93 3.03
C GLU A 14 16.01 -14.78 3.98
N ASP A 15 16.77 -13.67 3.93
CA ASP A 15 16.37 -12.43 4.60
C ASP A 15 15.13 -11.83 3.89
N PRO A 16 13.99 -11.66 4.59
CA PRO A 16 12.78 -11.08 4.01
C PRO A 16 12.97 -9.64 3.51
N VAL A 17 13.90 -8.88 4.11
CA VAL A 17 14.21 -7.50 3.73
C VAL A 17 14.85 -7.48 2.35
N GLU A 18 15.82 -8.35 2.12
CA GLU A 18 16.52 -8.49 0.83
C GLU A 18 15.61 -9.07 -0.25
N MET A 19 14.81 -10.08 0.10
CA MET A 19 13.84 -10.69 -0.82
C MET A 19 12.87 -9.66 -1.43
N THR A 20 12.46 -8.67 -0.64
CA THR A 20 11.52 -7.63 -1.08
C THR A 20 12.19 -6.33 -1.52
N ALA A 21 13.51 -6.20 -1.40
CA ALA A 21 14.23 -4.97 -1.73
C ALA A 21 13.99 -4.51 -3.19
N PRO A 22 14.04 -5.37 -4.22
CA PRO A 22 13.78 -4.94 -5.60
C PRO A 22 12.35 -4.43 -5.80
N ALA A 23 11.37 -5.10 -5.19
CA ALA A 23 9.97 -4.71 -5.28
C ALA A 23 9.71 -3.39 -4.53
N ARG A 24 10.30 -3.21 -3.34
CA ARG A 24 10.24 -1.96 -2.58
C ARG A 24 10.85 -0.81 -3.36
N LYS A 25 12.01 -1.03 -3.99
CA LYS A 25 12.66 -0.03 -4.85
C LYS A 25 11.76 0.34 -6.04
N ALA A 26 11.28 -0.63 -6.81
CA ALA A 26 10.39 -0.38 -7.94
C ALA A 26 9.10 0.36 -7.55
N PHE A 27 8.53 0.00 -6.39
CA PHE A 27 7.39 0.70 -5.82
C PHE A 27 7.74 2.17 -5.53
N LEU A 28 8.88 2.47 -4.90
CA LEU A 28 9.28 3.84 -4.59
C LEU A 28 9.61 4.65 -5.85
N ASP A 29 10.37 4.06 -6.78
CA ASP A 29 10.79 4.69 -8.05
C ASP A 29 9.60 5.19 -8.89
N ARG A 30 8.43 4.54 -8.78
CA ARG A 30 7.24 4.94 -9.55
C ARG A 30 6.79 6.38 -9.25
N PHE A 31 7.03 6.86 -8.02
CA PHE A 31 6.59 8.20 -7.62
C PHE A 31 7.43 9.27 -8.31
N GLU A 32 8.72 9.03 -8.51
CA GLU A 32 9.58 9.93 -9.29
C GLU A 32 9.10 10.02 -10.74
N LYS A 33 8.83 8.88 -11.39
CA LYS A 33 8.28 8.83 -12.76
C LYS A 33 6.90 9.48 -12.87
N GLN A 34 6.09 9.40 -11.81
CA GLN A 34 4.76 10.00 -11.78
C GLN A 34 4.81 11.53 -11.71
N VAL A 35 5.77 12.10 -10.96
CA VAL A 35 5.88 13.55 -10.77
C VAL A 35 6.78 14.23 -11.80
N ASP A 36 7.63 13.46 -12.48
CA ASP A 36 8.55 13.91 -13.53
C ASP A 36 8.67 12.87 -14.65
N PRO A 37 7.63 12.68 -15.50
CA PRO A 37 7.66 11.70 -16.58
C PRO A 37 8.76 11.97 -17.62
N ASP A 38 9.04 13.25 -17.86
CA ASP A 38 10.00 13.71 -18.88
C ASP A 38 11.42 13.91 -18.31
N GLY A 39 11.61 13.78 -17.00
CA GLY A 39 12.92 13.87 -16.34
C GLY A 39 13.52 15.28 -16.29
N VAL A 40 12.70 16.33 -16.41
CA VAL A 40 13.16 17.72 -16.57
C VAL A 40 13.42 18.43 -15.24
N LEU A 41 12.93 17.89 -14.12
CA LEU A 41 13.12 18.52 -12.81
C LEU A 41 14.53 18.29 -12.26
N ALA A 42 15.01 19.27 -11.49
CA ALA A 42 16.21 19.09 -10.67
C ALA A 42 16.03 17.91 -9.69
N PRO A 43 17.07 17.12 -9.38
CA PRO A 43 16.96 15.93 -8.53
C PRO A 43 16.29 16.19 -7.18
N ASP A 44 16.64 17.29 -6.51
CA ASP A 44 16.08 17.64 -5.20
C ASP A 44 14.57 17.95 -5.27
N GLU A 45 14.16 18.67 -6.32
CA GLU A 45 12.76 19.00 -6.54
C GLU A 45 11.94 17.77 -6.94
N ARG A 46 12.52 16.89 -7.76
CA ARG A 46 11.91 15.58 -8.09
C ARG A 46 11.71 14.75 -6.83
N ALA A 47 12.72 14.66 -5.97
CA ALA A 47 12.65 13.91 -4.71
C ALA A 47 11.59 14.48 -3.76
N ARG A 48 11.56 15.81 -3.59
CA ARG A 48 10.55 16.51 -2.78
C ARG A 48 9.12 16.22 -3.27
N ARG A 49 8.90 16.29 -4.59
CA ARG A 49 7.59 15.97 -5.19
C ARG A 49 7.23 14.51 -5.06
N ALA A 50 8.18 13.59 -5.28
CA ALA A 50 7.96 12.16 -5.14
C ALA A 50 7.58 11.78 -3.70
N GLU A 51 8.22 12.40 -2.69
CA GLU A 51 7.86 12.21 -1.29
C GLU A 51 6.44 12.70 -0.99
N ALA A 52 6.06 13.87 -1.50
CA ALA A 52 4.70 14.39 -1.36
C ALA A 52 3.67 13.47 -2.03
N ALA A 53 3.95 12.98 -3.24
CA ALA A 53 3.10 12.02 -3.96
C ALA A 53 2.93 10.70 -3.17
N ARG A 54 4.02 10.19 -2.59
CA ARG A 54 4.01 9.01 -1.72
C ARG A 54 3.12 9.22 -0.50
N LYS A 55 3.25 10.35 0.21
CA LYS A 55 2.40 10.70 1.36
C LYS A 55 0.92 10.74 0.95
N ALA A 56 0.61 11.38 -0.17
CA ALA A 56 -0.76 11.44 -0.68
C ALA A 56 -1.34 10.06 -1.03
N TYR A 57 -0.54 9.16 -1.61
CA TYR A 57 -0.96 7.79 -1.93
C TYR A 57 -1.41 7.03 -0.67
N PHE A 58 -0.60 7.04 0.40
CA PHE A 58 -0.95 6.35 1.64
C PHE A 58 -2.12 7.02 2.38
N ALA A 59 -2.23 8.36 2.33
CA ALA A 59 -3.39 9.07 2.88
C ALA A 59 -4.70 8.65 2.19
N LYS A 60 -4.71 8.53 0.86
CA LYS A 60 -5.86 8.03 0.10
C LYS A 60 -6.22 6.59 0.50
N LEU A 61 -5.23 5.71 0.65
CA LEU A 61 -5.44 4.33 1.07
C LEU A 61 -6.05 4.24 2.48
N ALA A 62 -5.52 5.03 3.42
CA ALA A 62 -6.02 5.11 4.79
C ALA A 62 -7.47 5.61 4.83
N LEU A 63 -7.79 6.66 4.06
CA LEU A 63 -9.16 7.18 3.94
C LEU A 63 -10.11 6.11 3.38
N ALA A 64 -9.73 5.42 2.31
CA ALA A 64 -10.52 4.35 1.73
C ALA A 64 -10.77 3.21 2.73
N SER A 65 -9.74 2.81 3.48
CA SER A 65 -9.86 1.80 4.53
C SER A 65 -10.79 2.24 5.66
N SER A 66 -10.70 3.50 6.10
CA SER A 66 -11.60 4.07 7.11
C SER A 66 -13.05 4.01 6.67
N LYS A 67 -13.35 4.46 5.45
CA LYS A 67 -14.69 4.38 4.85
C LYS A 67 -15.23 2.95 4.79
N ALA A 68 -14.40 2.00 4.35
CA ALA A 68 -14.78 0.59 4.28
C ALA A 68 -15.10 -0.01 5.66
N ARG A 69 -14.31 0.32 6.69
CA ARG A 69 -14.59 -0.11 8.07
C ARG A 69 -15.89 0.48 8.61
N ALA A 70 -16.14 1.77 8.37
CA ALA A 70 -17.37 2.45 8.77
C ALA A 70 -18.61 1.79 8.14
N ALA A 71 -18.57 1.50 6.84
CA ALA A 71 -19.65 0.81 6.15
C ALA A 71 -19.94 -0.58 6.75
N ARG A 72 -18.90 -1.38 7.02
CA ARG A 72 -19.03 -2.70 7.67
C ARG A 72 -19.56 -2.64 9.11
N ALA A 73 -19.33 -1.54 9.82
CA ALA A 73 -19.90 -1.34 11.14
C ALA A 73 -21.40 -1.01 11.05
N ALA A 74 -21.79 -0.16 10.09
CA ALA A 74 -23.18 0.17 9.83
C ALA A 74 -24.01 -1.06 9.44
N THR A 75 -23.51 -1.92 8.54
CA THR A 75 -24.20 -3.15 8.13
C THR A 75 -24.34 -4.17 9.27
N ARG A 76 -23.31 -4.30 10.13
CA ARG A 76 -23.41 -5.14 11.34
C ARG A 76 -24.45 -4.61 12.32
N LYS A 77 -24.53 -3.29 12.50
CA LYS A 77 -25.53 -2.67 13.38
C LYS A 77 -26.97 -2.90 12.86
N SER A 78 -27.18 -2.86 11.56
CA SER A 78 -28.50 -3.12 10.97
C SER A 78 -28.88 -4.60 10.99
N GLY A 79 -27.93 -5.52 10.75
CA GLY A 79 -28.19 -6.96 10.78
C GLY A 79 -28.37 -7.55 12.19
N GLY A 80 -27.70 -7.00 13.20
CA GLY A 80 -27.89 -7.40 14.59
C GLY A 80 -29.22 -6.94 15.20
N ALA A 81 -29.92 -5.98 14.58
CA ALA A 81 -31.23 -5.52 15.02
C ALA A 81 -32.38 -6.38 14.45
N SER A 82 -32.14 -7.14 13.36
CA SER A 82 -33.15 -8.01 12.74
C SER A 82 -33.17 -9.45 13.27
N ASP A 83 -32.12 -9.90 13.95
CA ASP A 83 -32.04 -11.25 14.57
C ASP A 83 -32.50 -11.27 16.05
N ALA A 84 -32.97 -10.13 16.58
CA ALA A 84 -33.34 -9.97 17.99
C ALA A 84 -34.86 -9.77 18.22
N ALA A 85 -35.71 -10.09 17.23
CA ALA A 85 -37.17 -10.00 17.29
C ALA A 85 -37.80 -11.30 16.79
#